data_AF-A0AA39JBG9-F1
#
_entry.id   AF-A0AA39JBG9-F1
#
_cell.length_a   1.000
_cell.length_b   1.000
_cell.length_c   1.000
_cell.angle_alpha   90.00
_cell.angle_beta   90.00
_cell.angle_gamma   90.00
#
_symmetry.space_group_name_H-M   'P 1'
#
loop_
_entity.id
_entity.type
_entity.pdbx_description
1 polymer ?
#
loop_
_entity_poly.entity_id
_entity_poly.type
_entity_poly.pdbx_seq_one_letter_code
_entity_poly.pdbx_strand_id
1 'polypeptide(L)'
;MGRKNSRLRATVLHDAAKAVQAQFRRWDVQSVVGADLAWYLLLDYPGAIKQWKLDIYIQGYRGSMLSLARSLSAIDTRFAILSGTATVTHAHNSWTCDITLISAKWPHHIIVKDIACLPFKYLLFLRMKVYPTIASTTELEHRMFEDVDASKAYLASTKSISPGQVPSQDQVAFDILFESLCATVPDAKETFHALRIFPSRLDVSDPTMINLTTADDVWDTRPKSSPPSPSPFPPKVSTLLAVSTPASPVIPTRGFRAVVFRAAKEVTRIFREAECTFAIMGSAACYLYGNKRLPNDVDILISSHTCDVESLKELLVTKNPRCFYLVNAKTPGATWKVLWYHDRSSNGKLEKTKVDILKPGILQLPMIFSEAIVDKQGLPVVPLSILLLHKLKGWKDNMESTEQRLRSKHDADVGDIGSLLRIVLEGMTMQERKNSTYWKRFALERFDEEFRDETEYRVRLFCWRFPEYRDMWRKLGW
;
A
#
# COMPACT_ATOMS: atom_id res chain seq x y z
N MET A 1 -22.79 17.36 -16.80
CA MET A 1 -23.50 16.06 -16.59
C MET A 1 -22.87 15.18 -15.49
N GLY A 2 -21.60 15.35 -15.09
CA GLY A 2 -20.93 14.45 -14.11
C GLY A 2 -21.53 14.40 -12.69
N ARG A 3 -21.83 15.55 -12.06
CA ARG A 3 -22.29 15.61 -10.65
C ARG A 3 -23.63 14.93 -10.35
N LYS A 4 -24.54 14.83 -11.33
CA LYS A 4 -25.83 14.13 -11.15
C LYS A 4 -25.63 12.61 -11.07
N ASN A 5 -24.66 12.07 -11.82
CA ASN A 5 -24.38 10.64 -11.83
C ASN A 5 -23.65 10.17 -10.57
N SER A 6 -22.77 10.97 -9.97
CA SER A 6 -22.10 10.57 -8.72
C SER A 6 -23.04 10.53 -7.53
N ARG A 7 -24.00 11.47 -7.42
CA ARG A 7 -25.07 11.40 -6.43
C ARG A 7 -25.92 10.14 -6.56
N LEU A 8 -26.34 9.79 -7.78
CA LEU A 8 -27.10 8.57 -8.04
C LEU A 8 -26.32 7.29 -7.68
N ARG A 9 -25.00 7.25 -7.94
CA ARG A 9 -24.13 6.12 -7.62
C ARG A 9 -23.97 5.90 -6.11
N ALA A 10 -23.75 7.00 -5.37
CA ALA A 10 -23.70 6.99 -3.91
C ALA A 10 -24.99 6.43 -3.32
N THR A 11 -26.15 6.84 -3.86
CA THR A 11 -27.47 6.37 -3.45
C THR A 11 -27.62 4.86 -3.61
N VAL A 12 -27.21 4.26 -4.73
CA VAL A 12 -27.36 2.81 -4.96
C VAL A 12 -26.55 1.96 -3.97
N LEU A 13 -25.28 2.32 -3.74
CA LEU A 13 -24.42 1.64 -2.76
C LEU A 13 -24.95 1.81 -1.33
N HIS A 14 -25.40 3.02 -1.00
CA HIS A 14 -25.98 3.34 0.29
C HIS A 14 -27.30 2.59 0.54
N ASP A 15 -28.19 2.53 -0.45
CA ASP A 15 -29.46 1.82 -0.34
C ASP A 15 -29.25 0.31 -0.21
N ALA A 16 -28.26 -0.23 -0.94
CA ALA A 16 -27.82 -1.62 -0.80
C ALA A 16 -27.31 -1.91 0.62
N ALA A 17 -26.43 -1.06 1.16
CA ALA A 17 -25.90 -1.20 2.51
C ALA A 17 -27.00 -1.11 3.57
N LYS A 18 -27.91 -0.12 3.45
CA LYS A 18 -29.07 0.06 4.34
C LYS A 18 -29.99 -1.16 4.30
N ALA A 19 -30.30 -1.65 3.10
CA ALA A 19 -31.18 -2.81 2.93
C ALA A 19 -30.60 -4.06 3.59
N VAL A 20 -29.30 -4.35 3.39
CA VAL A 20 -28.66 -5.50 4.05
C VAL A 20 -28.59 -5.34 5.57
N GLN A 21 -28.19 -4.17 6.06
CA GLN A 21 -28.12 -3.93 7.51
C GLN A 21 -29.48 -4.04 8.20
N ALA A 22 -30.55 -3.57 7.55
CA ALA A 22 -31.91 -3.71 8.08
C ALA A 22 -32.33 -5.19 8.23
N GLN A 23 -32.00 -6.03 7.26
CA GLN A 23 -32.31 -7.48 7.35
C GLN A 23 -31.43 -8.18 8.37
N PHE A 24 -30.14 -7.90 8.40
CA PHE A 24 -29.22 -8.52 9.35
C PHE A 24 -29.56 -8.14 10.80
N ARG A 25 -30.01 -6.91 11.05
CA ARG A 25 -30.53 -6.51 12.36
C ARG A 25 -31.77 -7.33 12.76
N ARG A 26 -32.68 -7.63 11.83
CA ARG A 26 -33.87 -8.46 12.11
C ARG A 26 -33.50 -9.91 12.44
N TRP A 27 -32.39 -10.40 11.90
CA TRP A 27 -31.90 -11.76 12.12
C TRP A 27 -30.87 -11.87 13.26
N ASP A 28 -30.63 -10.78 13.98
CA ASP A 28 -29.59 -10.70 15.01
C ASP A 28 -28.19 -11.11 14.50
N VAL A 29 -27.90 -10.75 13.24
CA VAL A 29 -26.61 -11.00 12.60
C VAL A 29 -25.74 -9.77 12.76
N GLN A 30 -24.63 -9.91 13.51
CA GLN A 30 -23.65 -8.84 13.64
C GLN A 30 -22.88 -8.66 12.34
N SER A 31 -22.93 -7.45 11.77
CA SER A 31 -22.22 -7.13 10.54
C SER A 31 -21.66 -5.72 10.50
N VAL A 32 -20.65 -5.55 9.65
CA VAL A 32 -20.00 -4.26 9.36
C VAL A 32 -19.82 -4.13 7.86
N VAL A 33 -20.09 -2.94 7.32
CA VAL A 33 -19.82 -2.62 5.91
C VAL A 33 -18.33 -2.34 5.74
N GLY A 34 -17.71 -2.99 4.75
CA GLY A 34 -16.30 -2.84 4.42
C GLY A 34 -15.93 -1.42 3.98
N ALA A 35 -14.68 -1.05 4.23
CA ALA A 35 -14.15 0.31 4.11
C ALA A 35 -14.16 0.91 2.69
N ASP A 36 -14.38 0.10 1.65
CA ASP A 36 -14.40 0.56 0.26
C ASP A 36 -15.59 1.49 -0.04
N LEU A 37 -16.68 1.42 0.74
CA LEU A 37 -17.82 2.34 0.61
C LEU A 37 -17.41 3.81 0.79
N ALA A 38 -16.50 4.10 1.73
CA ALA A 38 -15.98 5.45 1.94
C ALA A 38 -15.15 5.92 0.74
N TRP A 39 -14.33 5.05 0.15
CA TRP A 39 -13.55 5.37 -1.05
C TRP A 39 -14.43 5.68 -2.27
N TYR A 40 -15.53 4.94 -2.48
CA TYR A 40 -16.46 5.17 -3.58
C TYR A 40 -17.27 6.47 -3.45
N LEU A 41 -17.59 6.88 -2.22
CA LEU A 41 -18.29 8.14 -1.95
C LEU A 41 -17.39 9.38 -2.08
N LEU A 42 -16.08 9.22 -1.90
CA LEU A 42 -15.12 10.33 -1.83
C LEU A 42 -14.44 10.67 -3.18
N LEU A 43 -14.34 9.74 -4.12
CA LEU A 43 -13.49 9.91 -5.30
C LEU A 43 -14.12 10.55 -6.55
N ASP A 44 -15.43 10.84 -6.58
CA ASP A 44 -16.15 11.44 -7.72
C ASP A 44 -15.68 10.91 -9.10
N TYR A 45 -15.35 9.61 -9.20
CA TYR A 45 -14.62 9.06 -10.34
C TYR A 45 -15.56 8.93 -11.55
N PRO A 46 -15.34 9.66 -12.66
CA PRO A 46 -16.31 9.70 -13.77
C PRO A 46 -16.32 8.44 -14.63
N GLY A 47 -15.36 7.52 -14.43
CA GLY A 47 -15.14 6.33 -15.25
C GLY A 47 -16.30 5.32 -15.24
N ALA A 48 -16.47 4.64 -16.36
CA ALA A 48 -17.57 3.75 -16.75
C ALA A 48 -17.64 2.43 -15.94
N ILE A 49 -17.70 2.49 -14.62
CA ILE A 49 -17.98 1.33 -13.77
C ILE A 49 -19.48 1.04 -13.87
N LYS A 50 -19.84 -0.02 -14.61
CA LYS A 50 -21.22 -0.49 -14.77
C LYS A 50 -21.69 -1.37 -13.60
N GLN A 51 -20.76 -1.88 -12.80
CA GLN A 51 -21.02 -2.85 -11.74
C GLN A 51 -20.19 -2.50 -10.50
N TRP A 52 -20.87 -2.25 -9.39
CA TRP A 52 -20.25 -1.81 -8.14
C TRP A 52 -20.10 -2.98 -7.17
N LYS A 53 -19.14 -2.90 -6.24
CA LYS A 53 -18.90 -3.96 -5.25
C LYS A 53 -18.93 -3.41 -3.83
N LEU A 54 -19.66 -4.09 -2.95
CA LEU A 54 -19.81 -3.79 -1.53
C LEU A 54 -19.44 -5.04 -0.71
N ASP A 55 -18.42 -4.95 0.14
CA ASP A 55 -18.07 -6.05 1.03
C ASP A 55 -18.78 -5.88 2.38
N ILE A 56 -19.39 -6.94 2.92
CA ILE A 56 -20.06 -6.95 4.22
C ILE A 56 -19.47 -8.07 5.08
N TYR A 57 -18.82 -7.67 6.17
CA TYR A 57 -18.20 -8.58 7.12
C TYR A 57 -19.23 -9.02 8.15
N ILE A 58 -19.34 -10.33 8.38
CA ILE A 58 -20.30 -10.93 9.30
C ILE A 58 -19.56 -11.67 10.40
N GLN A 59 -19.93 -11.38 11.65
CA GLN A 59 -19.35 -12.02 12.83
C GLN A 59 -20.35 -12.94 13.53
N GLY A 60 -19.85 -14.08 14.00
CA GLY A 60 -20.60 -14.95 14.91
C GLY A 60 -21.73 -15.74 14.25
N TYR A 61 -21.99 -15.54 12.95
CA TYR A 61 -23.00 -16.31 12.23
C TYR A 61 -22.55 -17.77 12.06
N ARG A 62 -23.32 -18.69 12.65
CA ARG A 62 -23.01 -20.13 12.64
C ARG A 62 -23.45 -20.85 11.36
N GLY A 63 -24.27 -20.21 10.53
CA GLY A 63 -24.71 -20.75 9.25
C GLY A 63 -23.70 -20.51 8.12
N SER A 64 -23.99 -21.03 6.94
CA SER A 64 -23.19 -20.75 5.75
C SER A 64 -23.45 -19.33 5.23
N MET A 65 -22.43 -18.63 4.73
CA MET A 65 -22.65 -17.33 4.08
C MET A 65 -23.61 -17.43 2.88
N LEU A 66 -23.62 -18.58 2.20
CA LEU A 66 -24.54 -18.87 1.11
C LEU A 66 -26.00 -18.99 1.58
N SER A 67 -26.26 -19.59 2.74
CA SER A 67 -27.63 -19.64 3.30
C SER A 67 -28.11 -18.24 3.68
N LEU A 68 -27.22 -17.40 4.22
CA LEU A 68 -27.53 -16.02 4.53
C LEU A 68 -27.82 -15.19 3.27
N ALA A 69 -27.02 -15.36 2.21
CA ALA A 69 -27.26 -14.77 0.90
C ALA A 69 -28.62 -15.22 0.31
N ARG A 70 -28.97 -16.50 0.45
CA ARG A 70 -30.28 -17.03 0.05
C ARG A 70 -31.43 -16.40 0.81
N SER A 71 -31.29 -16.26 2.13
CA SER A 71 -32.26 -15.58 2.98
C SER A 71 -32.46 -14.12 2.54
N LEU A 72 -31.40 -13.41 2.14
CA LEU A 72 -31.52 -12.03 1.64
C LEU A 72 -32.35 -11.98 0.35
N SER A 73 -32.02 -12.82 -0.64
CA SER A 73 -32.75 -12.87 -1.91
C SER A 73 -34.20 -13.33 -1.78
N ALA A 74 -34.52 -14.13 -0.75
CA ALA A 74 -35.88 -14.62 -0.53
C ALA A 74 -36.79 -13.56 0.09
N ILE A 75 -36.24 -12.63 0.88
CA ILE A 75 -37.03 -11.62 1.61
C ILE A 75 -37.17 -10.32 0.80
N ASP A 76 -36.18 -9.97 -0.01
CA ASP A 76 -36.18 -8.72 -0.77
C ASP A 76 -35.75 -9.00 -2.21
N THR A 77 -36.70 -8.83 -3.13
CA THR A 77 -36.58 -9.16 -4.55
C THR A 77 -35.54 -8.30 -5.28
N ARG A 78 -35.05 -7.23 -4.66
CA ARG A 78 -33.93 -6.44 -5.18
C ARG A 78 -32.61 -7.20 -5.09
N PHE A 79 -32.53 -8.25 -4.28
CA PHE A 79 -31.36 -9.10 -4.11
C PHE A 79 -31.43 -10.35 -4.99
N ALA A 80 -30.42 -10.56 -5.83
CA ALA A 80 -30.26 -11.76 -6.64
C ALA A 80 -28.93 -12.46 -6.32
N ILE A 81 -28.93 -13.78 -6.15
CA ILE A 81 -27.69 -14.53 -5.87
C ILE A 81 -26.90 -14.71 -7.17
N LEU A 82 -25.62 -14.35 -7.14
CA LEU A 82 -24.67 -14.71 -8.19
C LEU A 82 -24.22 -16.16 -7.96
N SER A 83 -24.59 -17.03 -8.90
CA SER A 83 -24.50 -18.49 -8.85
C SER A 83 -23.35 -19.05 -8.01
N GLY A 84 -23.68 -19.80 -6.96
CA GLY A 84 -22.73 -20.60 -6.17
C GLY A 84 -21.83 -19.84 -5.20
N THR A 85 -21.94 -18.51 -5.11
CA THR A 85 -21.13 -17.69 -4.20
C THR A 85 -21.98 -17.00 -3.14
N ALA A 86 -21.35 -16.54 -2.05
CA ALA A 86 -21.99 -15.66 -1.06
C ALA A 86 -22.04 -14.20 -1.55
N THR A 87 -22.30 -14.01 -2.85
CA THR A 87 -22.41 -12.70 -3.48
C THR A 87 -23.86 -12.47 -3.91
N VAL A 88 -24.39 -11.31 -3.58
CA VAL A 88 -25.77 -10.92 -3.86
C VAL A 88 -25.77 -9.60 -4.62
N THR A 89 -26.42 -9.54 -5.77
CA THR A 89 -26.60 -8.29 -6.51
C THR A 89 -27.84 -7.56 -6.01
N HIS A 90 -27.70 -6.31 -5.59
CA HIS A 90 -28.79 -5.39 -5.27
C HIS A 90 -29.11 -4.47 -6.45
N ALA A 91 -30.37 -4.47 -6.91
CA ALA A 91 -30.82 -3.61 -8.01
C ALA A 91 -31.63 -2.39 -7.53
N HIS A 92 -31.29 -1.19 -8.02
CA HIS A 92 -32.05 0.04 -7.78
C HIS A 92 -32.02 0.96 -9.01
N ASN A 93 -33.18 1.31 -9.56
CA ASN A 93 -33.34 2.27 -10.67
C ASN A 93 -32.38 2.04 -11.86
N SER A 94 -32.35 0.81 -12.39
CA SER A 94 -31.49 0.34 -13.50
C SER A 94 -30.01 0.16 -13.17
N TRP A 95 -29.59 0.34 -11.91
CA TRP A 95 -28.23 0.11 -11.45
C TRP A 95 -28.13 -1.13 -10.58
N THR A 96 -26.98 -1.79 -10.61
CA THR A 96 -26.70 -2.97 -9.81
C THR A 96 -25.45 -2.79 -8.95
N CYS A 97 -25.48 -3.36 -7.75
CA CYS A 97 -24.36 -3.44 -6.83
C CYS A 97 -24.19 -4.87 -6.37
N ASP A 98 -23.03 -5.47 -6.58
CA ASP A 98 -22.68 -6.77 -6.04
C ASP A 98 -22.24 -6.63 -4.58
N ILE A 99 -22.75 -7.50 -3.74
CA ILE A 99 -22.51 -7.50 -2.30
C ILE A 99 -21.85 -8.81 -1.94
N THR A 100 -20.61 -8.79 -1.48
CA THR A 100 -19.91 -9.99 -1.04
C THR A 100 -20.00 -10.13 0.47
N LEU A 101 -20.56 -11.24 0.95
CA LEU A 101 -20.65 -11.57 2.36
C LEU A 101 -19.39 -12.33 2.82
N ILE A 102 -18.68 -11.76 3.79
CA ILE A 102 -17.39 -12.28 4.27
C ILE A 102 -17.55 -12.76 5.71
N SER A 103 -17.36 -14.05 5.94
CA SER A 103 -17.29 -14.61 7.30
C SER A 103 -15.90 -14.38 7.86
N ALA A 104 -15.77 -13.45 8.80
CA ALA A 104 -14.51 -13.19 9.49
C ALA A 104 -14.79 -12.73 10.92
N LYS A 105 -13.98 -13.18 11.88
CA LYS A 105 -13.93 -12.54 13.21
C LYS A 105 -13.55 -11.09 12.99
N TRP A 106 -14.20 -10.15 13.69
CA TRP A 106 -13.79 -8.75 13.63
C TRP A 106 -12.29 -8.71 13.90
N PRO A 107 -11.48 -8.24 12.94
CA PRO A 107 -10.10 -8.03 13.24
C PRO A 107 -10.13 -6.95 14.31
N HIS A 108 -9.66 -7.28 15.52
CA HIS A 108 -9.46 -6.28 16.59
C HIS A 108 -8.43 -5.21 16.14
N HIS A 109 -7.84 -5.42 14.96
CA HIS A 109 -6.97 -4.55 14.22
C HIS A 109 -7.49 -4.51 12.78
N ILE A 110 -8.51 -3.70 12.52
CA ILE A 110 -8.75 -3.20 11.16
C ILE A 110 -7.50 -2.38 10.79
N ILE A 111 -6.44 -3.04 10.32
CA ILE A 111 -5.30 -2.40 9.67
C ILE A 111 -5.75 -2.14 8.24
N VAL A 112 -6.55 -1.09 8.08
CA VAL A 112 -6.97 -0.58 6.77
C VAL A 112 -5.86 0.33 6.25
N LYS A 113 -5.47 0.10 5.00
CA LYS A 113 -4.26 0.55 4.31
C LYS A 113 -4.05 2.07 4.12
N ASP A 114 -4.67 2.94 4.92
CA ASP A 114 -4.52 4.39 4.81
C ASP A 114 -4.18 5.02 6.17
N ILE A 115 -2.88 5.02 6.52
CA ILE A 115 -2.38 5.51 7.82
C ILE A 115 -2.72 7.00 8.05
N ALA A 116 -2.81 7.81 6.99
CA ALA A 116 -3.18 9.21 7.12
C ALA A 116 -4.67 9.42 7.44
N CYS A 117 -5.55 8.45 7.20
CA CYS A 117 -7.01 8.63 7.41
C CYS A 117 -7.58 7.77 8.53
N LEU A 118 -6.78 6.86 9.10
CA LEU A 118 -7.21 5.92 10.14
C LEU A 118 -7.95 6.60 11.31
N PRO A 119 -7.48 7.74 11.83
CA PRO A 119 -8.13 8.36 12.96
C PRO A 119 -9.45 9.02 12.61
N PHE A 120 -9.49 9.68 11.46
CA PHE A 120 -10.70 10.28 10.95
C PHE A 120 -11.75 9.20 10.63
N LYS A 121 -11.33 8.08 10.04
CA LYS A 121 -12.16 6.89 9.81
C LYS A 121 -12.67 6.26 11.11
N TYR A 122 -11.83 6.20 12.15
CA TYR A 122 -12.23 5.70 13.47
C TYR A 122 -13.27 6.61 14.13
N LEU A 123 -13.07 7.93 14.04
CA LEU A 123 -14.00 8.93 14.57
C LEU A 123 -15.33 8.93 13.83
N LEU A 124 -15.32 8.83 12.49
CA LEU A 124 -16.53 8.60 11.69
C LEU A 124 -17.21 7.30 12.08
N PHE A 125 -16.46 6.22 12.27
CA PHE A 125 -17.01 4.93 12.68
C PHE A 125 -17.68 5.00 14.05
N LEU A 126 -17.07 5.66 15.03
CA LEU A 126 -17.67 5.87 16.35
C LEU A 126 -18.93 6.74 16.26
N ARG A 127 -18.92 7.79 15.45
CA ARG A 127 -20.09 8.64 15.19
C ARG A 127 -21.21 7.88 14.48
N MET A 128 -20.89 7.00 13.53
CA MET A 128 -21.84 6.11 12.86
C MET A 128 -22.54 5.14 13.83
N LYS A 129 -21.94 4.80 14.98
CA LYS A 129 -22.62 3.99 16.01
C LYS A 129 -23.77 4.74 16.69
N VAL A 130 -23.79 6.07 16.59
CA VAL A 130 -24.84 6.93 17.15
C VAL A 130 -25.99 7.12 16.14
N TYR A 131 -25.78 6.87 14.84
CA TYR A 131 -26.84 7.00 13.83
C TYR A 131 -28.12 6.21 14.12
N PRO A 132 -28.08 4.98 14.66
CA PRO A 132 -29.28 4.24 15.00
C PRO A 132 -30.15 4.92 16.07
N THR A 133 -29.59 5.86 16.84
CA THR A 133 -30.34 6.61 17.87
C THR A 133 -30.97 7.89 17.33
N ILE A 134 -30.72 8.27 16.07
CA ILE A 134 -31.33 9.45 15.44
C ILE A 134 -32.70 9.04 14.88
N ALA A 135 -33.76 9.52 15.51
CA ALA A 135 -35.13 9.12 15.17
C ALA A 135 -35.62 9.72 13.84
N SER A 136 -35.13 10.90 13.46
CA SER A 136 -35.51 11.59 12.23
C SER A 136 -34.63 11.19 11.05
N THR A 137 -35.23 10.65 10.00
CA THR A 137 -34.53 10.28 8.76
C THR A 137 -33.86 11.49 8.11
N THR A 138 -34.51 12.65 8.12
CA THR A 138 -33.97 13.89 7.55
C THR A 138 -32.77 14.41 8.35
N GLU A 139 -32.83 14.29 9.68
CA GLU A 139 -31.72 14.67 10.55
C GLU A 139 -30.53 13.73 10.37
N LEU A 140 -30.78 12.42 10.28
CA LEU A 140 -29.76 11.42 9.99
C LEU A 140 -29.09 11.69 8.65
N GLU A 141 -29.86 11.95 7.59
CA GLU A 141 -29.32 12.30 6.27
C GLU A 141 -28.46 13.54 6.32
N HIS A 142 -28.91 14.60 7.01
CA HIS A 142 -28.13 15.82 7.18
C HIS A 142 -26.79 15.54 7.88
N ARG A 143 -26.78 14.80 8.99
CA ARG A 143 -25.56 14.40 9.71
C ARG A 143 -24.60 13.57 8.85
N MET A 144 -25.13 12.65 8.04
CA MET A 144 -24.32 11.87 7.10
C MET A 144 -23.69 12.74 6.02
N PHE A 145 -24.40 13.76 5.52
CA PHE A 145 -23.83 14.71 4.56
C PHE A 145 -22.72 15.57 5.18
N GLU A 146 -22.90 16.05 6.42
CA GLU A 146 -21.84 16.75 7.16
C GLU A 146 -20.58 15.89 7.28
N ASP A 147 -20.74 14.60 7.62
CA ASP A 147 -19.65 13.66 7.80
C ASP A 147 -18.91 13.35 6.48
N VAL A 148 -19.65 13.26 5.37
CA VAL A 148 -19.09 13.09 4.02
C VAL A 148 -18.31 14.33 3.60
N ASP A 149 -18.85 15.53 3.79
CA ASP A 149 -18.19 16.76 3.37
C ASP A 149 -16.94 17.05 4.21
N ALA A 150 -16.99 16.75 5.51
CA ALA A 150 -15.81 16.85 6.35
C ALA A 150 -14.75 15.78 6.03
N SER A 151 -15.15 14.56 5.61
CA SER A 151 -14.22 13.56 5.06
C SER A 151 -13.49 14.05 3.82
N LYS A 152 -14.20 14.76 2.94
CA LYS A 152 -13.58 15.39 1.75
C LYS A 152 -12.62 16.51 2.15
N ALA A 153 -13.00 17.36 3.10
CA ALA A 153 -12.14 18.42 3.63
C ALA A 153 -10.84 17.85 4.24
N TYR A 154 -10.97 16.79 5.04
CA TYR A 154 -9.82 16.08 5.60
C TYR A 154 -8.91 15.51 4.52
N LEU A 155 -9.47 14.82 3.52
CA LEU A 155 -8.70 14.27 2.39
C LEU A 155 -8.07 15.35 1.50
N ALA A 156 -8.69 16.53 1.39
CA ALA A 156 -8.11 17.67 0.70
C ALA A 156 -6.91 18.24 1.47
N SER A 157 -6.96 18.22 2.80
CA SER A 157 -5.86 18.68 3.67
C SER A 157 -4.63 17.77 3.67
N THR A 158 -4.82 16.46 3.55
CA THR A 158 -3.71 15.48 3.58
C THR A 158 -2.88 15.44 2.30
N LYS A 159 -3.28 16.14 1.24
CA LYS A 159 -2.45 16.36 0.04
C LYS A 159 -1.33 17.39 0.24
N SER A 160 -1.36 18.15 1.34
CA SER A 160 -0.26 19.04 1.74
C SER A 160 0.72 18.25 2.61
N ILE A 161 1.98 18.18 2.20
CA ILE A 161 3.02 17.29 2.76
C ILE A 161 3.48 17.71 4.18
N SER A 162 2.87 18.73 4.79
CA SER A 162 3.15 19.16 6.16
C SER A 162 1.97 18.82 7.11
N PRO A 163 2.22 18.19 8.27
CA PRO A 163 1.18 17.94 9.27
C PRO A 163 0.57 19.28 9.74
N GLY A 164 -0.76 19.41 9.67
CA GLY A 164 -1.48 20.31 10.58
C GLY A 164 -2.19 21.54 10.00
N GLN A 165 -2.29 21.73 8.68
CA GLN A 165 -3.12 22.83 8.14
C GLN A 165 -4.12 22.35 7.10
N VAL A 166 -5.40 22.48 7.44
CA VAL A 166 -6.51 22.31 6.50
C VAL A 166 -6.55 23.54 5.59
N PRO A 167 -6.77 23.38 4.26
CA PRO A 167 -6.92 24.51 3.36
C PRO A 167 -7.97 25.49 3.88
N SER A 168 -7.70 26.80 3.77
CA SER A 168 -8.54 27.85 4.36
C SER A 168 -10.01 27.79 3.94
N GLN A 169 -10.28 27.33 2.71
CA GLN A 169 -11.64 27.14 2.16
C GLN A 169 -12.41 25.97 2.79
N ASP A 170 -11.70 24.98 3.37
CA ASP A 170 -12.26 23.76 3.94
C ASP A 170 -12.20 23.76 5.49
N GLN A 171 -11.56 24.78 6.07
CA GLN A 171 -11.28 24.91 7.50
C GLN A 171 -12.55 24.98 8.36
N VAL A 172 -13.56 25.75 7.93
CA VAL A 172 -14.81 25.92 8.70
C VAL A 172 -15.56 24.60 8.83
N ALA A 173 -15.63 23.81 7.75
CA ALA A 173 -16.27 22.51 7.76
C ALA A 173 -15.52 21.51 8.65
N PHE A 174 -14.18 21.55 8.61
CA PHE A 174 -13.33 20.75 9.47
C PHE A 174 -13.52 21.10 10.96
N ASP A 175 -13.53 22.39 11.30
CA ASP A 175 -13.71 22.86 12.68
C ASP A 175 -15.09 22.45 13.24
N ILE A 176 -16.16 22.57 12.44
CA ILE A 176 -17.52 22.14 12.83
C ILE A 176 -17.55 20.63 13.11
N LEU A 177 -16.92 19.82 12.25
CA LEU A 177 -16.85 18.38 12.48
C LEU A 177 -16.01 18.05 13.71
N PHE A 178 -14.84 18.66 13.87
CA PHE A 178 -13.95 18.43 15.00
C PHE A 178 -14.71 18.63 16.32
N GLU A 179 -15.40 19.76 16.47
CA GLU A 179 -16.21 20.07 17.64
C GLU A 179 -17.34 19.06 17.81
N SER A 180 -18.03 18.73 16.72
CA SER A 180 -19.12 17.77 16.76
C SER A 180 -18.67 16.36 17.13
N LEU A 181 -17.47 15.94 16.73
CA LEU A 181 -16.87 14.66 17.09
C LEU A 181 -16.42 14.65 18.55
N CYS A 182 -15.76 15.70 19.01
CA CYS A 182 -15.37 15.83 20.42
C CYS A 182 -16.59 15.85 21.36
N ALA A 183 -17.73 16.37 20.91
CA ALA A 183 -18.97 16.37 21.68
C ALA A 183 -19.71 15.01 21.70
N THR A 184 -19.52 14.16 20.67
CA THR A 184 -20.30 12.92 20.50
C THR A 184 -19.51 11.64 20.77
N VAL A 185 -18.18 11.73 20.74
CA VAL A 185 -17.27 10.59 20.87
C VAL A 185 -16.30 10.84 22.03
N PRO A 186 -16.40 10.06 23.13
CA PRO A 186 -15.41 10.09 24.20
C PRO A 186 -14.00 9.85 23.63
N ASP A 187 -13.01 10.56 24.14
CA ASP A 187 -11.59 10.47 23.76
C ASP A 187 -11.23 10.96 22.34
N ALA A 188 -12.19 11.54 21.61
CA ALA A 188 -11.93 12.07 20.26
C ALA A 188 -10.91 13.21 20.27
N LYS A 189 -10.94 14.06 21.30
CA LYS A 189 -10.03 15.20 21.44
C LYS A 189 -8.59 14.73 21.66
N GLU A 190 -8.39 13.76 22.55
CA GLU A 190 -7.12 13.10 22.85
C GLU A 190 -6.57 12.39 21.60
N THR A 191 -7.45 11.75 20.84
CA THR A 191 -7.10 11.11 19.56
C THR A 191 -6.59 12.14 18.56
N PHE A 192 -7.33 13.21 18.29
CA PHE A 192 -6.89 14.28 17.38
C PHE A 192 -5.57 14.93 17.84
N HIS A 193 -5.39 15.13 19.14
CA HIS A 193 -4.18 15.67 19.74
C HIS A 193 -2.97 14.75 19.51
N ALA A 194 -3.11 13.44 19.73
CA ALA A 194 -2.05 12.45 19.50
C ALA A 194 -1.57 12.43 18.03
N LEU A 195 -2.42 12.87 17.11
CA LEU A 195 -2.18 12.89 15.68
C LEU A 195 -1.74 14.26 15.16
N ARG A 196 -1.71 15.26 16.05
CA ARG A 196 -1.37 16.65 15.75
C ARG A 196 -2.28 17.26 14.67
N ILE A 197 -3.56 16.95 14.73
CA ILE A 197 -4.59 17.53 13.87
C ILE A 197 -5.41 18.48 14.73
N PHE A 198 -5.37 19.78 14.42
CA PHE A 198 -6.02 20.81 15.24
C PHE A 198 -6.98 21.65 14.39
N PRO A 199 -8.14 22.06 14.94
CA PRO A 199 -8.96 23.09 14.34
C PRO A 199 -8.23 24.43 14.40
N SER A 200 -8.59 25.36 13.51
CA SER A 200 -7.89 26.65 13.38
C SER A 200 -8.01 27.57 14.61
N ARG A 201 -8.98 27.28 15.49
CA ARG A 201 -9.32 28.09 16.67
C ARG A 201 -8.64 27.64 17.97
N LEU A 202 -7.89 26.54 17.95
CA LEU A 202 -7.15 26.10 19.13
C LEU A 202 -5.88 26.95 19.25
N ASP A 203 -5.94 27.95 20.11
CA ASP A 203 -4.83 28.86 20.39
C ASP A 203 -3.67 28.06 20.99
N VAL A 204 -2.58 27.90 20.22
CA VAL A 204 -1.41 27.06 20.58
C VAL A 204 -0.65 27.64 21.81
N SER A 205 -1.08 28.80 22.31
CA SER A 205 -0.53 29.52 23.45
C SER A 205 -1.07 29.11 24.83
N ASP A 206 -1.97 28.12 24.96
CA ASP A 206 -2.44 27.66 26.27
C ASP A 206 -1.32 26.90 27.05
N PRO A 207 -0.78 27.47 28.15
CA PRO A 207 0.36 26.92 28.88
C PRO A 207 0.05 25.60 29.60
N THR A 208 -1.22 25.24 29.77
CA THR A 208 -1.63 24.01 30.47
C THR A 208 -1.33 22.73 29.65
N MET A 209 -1.06 22.85 28.36
CA MET A 209 -0.88 21.71 27.43
C MET A 209 0.58 21.25 27.25
N ILE A 210 1.58 22.01 27.72
CA ILE A 210 3.01 21.70 27.47
C ILE A 210 3.56 20.62 28.45
N ASN A 211 2.88 20.32 29.56
CA ASN A 211 3.44 19.50 30.64
C ASN A 211 3.23 17.97 30.56
N LEU A 212 2.66 17.43 29.47
CA LEU A 212 2.39 15.98 29.36
C LEU A 212 3.49 15.16 28.65
N THR A 213 4.68 15.74 28.37
CA THR A 213 5.76 15.03 27.66
C THR A 213 7.12 15.00 28.35
N THR A 214 7.23 15.36 29.63
CA THR A 214 8.49 15.19 30.38
C THR A 214 8.24 14.56 31.74
N ALA A 215 8.45 13.25 31.82
CA ALA A 215 8.64 12.54 33.07
C ALA A 215 9.68 11.44 32.85
N ASP A 216 10.95 11.78 33.11
CA ASP A 216 11.95 10.86 33.64
C ASP A 216 12.97 11.68 34.45
N ASP A 217 13.49 11.03 35.49
CA ASP A 217 14.59 11.40 36.40
C ASP A 217 14.30 12.31 37.62
N VAL A 218 13.91 11.62 38.69
CA VAL A 218 14.11 12.02 40.08
C VAL A 218 15.53 11.62 40.51
N TRP A 219 16.40 12.60 40.77
CA TRP A 219 17.53 12.42 41.71
C TRP A 219 17.67 13.62 42.65
N ASP A 220 17.52 13.26 43.92
CA ASP A 220 18.01 13.80 45.19
C ASP A 220 18.76 15.15 45.22
N THR A 221 18.32 16.01 46.14
CA THR A 221 18.96 17.28 46.51
C THR A 221 19.46 17.19 47.94
N ARG A 222 20.76 17.43 48.17
CA ARG A 222 21.30 18.14 49.35
C ARG A 222 22.79 18.54 49.16
N PRO A 223 23.34 19.51 49.92
CA PRO A 223 24.25 20.50 49.36
C PRO A 223 25.65 20.59 50.03
N LYS A 224 26.52 21.37 49.35
CA LYS A 224 27.74 22.10 49.81
C LYS A 224 29.01 21.29 50.13
N SER A 225 30.05 21.52 49.30
CA SER A 225 31.33 22.17 49.71
C SER A 225 32.31 22.28 48.53
N SER A 226 32.83 23.48 48.26
CA SER A 226 34.05 23.78 47.46
C SER A 226 35.32 23.54 48.31
N PRO A 227 36.60 23.66 47.82
CA PRO A 227 37.23 23.76 46.47
C PRO A 227 38.40 22.71 46.35
N PRO A 228 39.51 22.80 45.55
CA PRO A 228 39.98 23.79 44.56
C PRO A 228 40.44 23.23 43.18
N SER A 229 40.66 24.16 42.24
CA SER A 229 41.21 23.97 40.89
C SER A 229 42.61 23.32 40.88
N PRO A 230 42.98 22.55 39.83
CA PRO A 230 43.86 23.16 38.81
C PRO A 230 43.76 22.62 37.35
N SER A 231 44.15 23.51 36.44
CA SER A 231 44.85 23.30 35.14
C SER A 231 44.10 22.80 33.88
N PRO A 232 44.50 23.28 32.68
CA PRO A 232 43.75 23.10 31.43
C PRO A 232 44.31 21.94 30.59
N PHE A 233 43.46 20.99 30.20
CA PHE A 233 43.76 20.03 29.13
C PHE A 233 43.15 20.51 27.80
N PRO A 234 43.81 20.26 26.65
CA PRO A 234 43.37 20.74 25.34
C PRO A 234 42.15 19.96 24.82
N PRO A 235 41.35 20.55 23.92
CA PRO A 235 40.12 19.94 23.44
C PRO A 235 40.44 18.72 22.56
N LYS A 236 39.88 17.56 22.94
CA LYS A 236 39.81 16.39 22.07
C LYS A 236 38.88 16.71 20.91
N VAL A 237 39.47 16.89 19.72
CA VAL A 237 38.74 16.91 18.45
C VAL A 237 38.22 15.49 18.20
N SER A 238 36.93 15.28 18.44
CA SER A 238 36.22 14.08 18.00
C SER A 238 36.02 14.14 16.50
N THR A 239 36.95 13.52 15.76
CA THR A 239 36.81 13.25 14.33
C THR A 239 35.70 12.21 14.14
N LEU A 240 34.47 12.67 13.93
CA LEU A 240 33.37 11.84 13.47
C LEU A 240 33.69 11.39 12.04
N LEU A 241 34.14 10.14 11.89
CA LEU A 241 34.25 9.48 10.59
C LEU A 241 32.85 9.38 9.98
N ALA A 242 32.61 10.19 8.95
CA ALA A 242 31.40 10.09 8.14
C ALA A 242 31.36 8.70 7.48
N VAL A 243 30.42 7.86 7.93
CA VAL A 243 30.13 6.58 7.29
C VAL A 243 29.50 6.89 5.93
N SER A 244 30.30 6.83 4.87
CA SER A 244 29.82 6.97 3.49
C SER A 244 28.83 5.85 3.20
N THR A 245 27.58 6.19 2.96
CA THR A 245 26.59 5.26 2.38
C THR A 245 27.18 4.67 1.10
N PRO A 246 27.06 3.35 0.87
CA PRO A 246 27.59 2.74 -0.35
C PRO A 246 26.98 3.45 -1.56
N ALA A 247 27.84 4.05 -2.37
CA ALA A 247 27.42 4.81 -3.55
C ALA A 247 26.56 3.90 -4.46
N SER A 248 25.40 4.41 -4.89
CA SER A 248 24.58 3.68 -5.86
C SER A 248 25.41 3.37 -7.10
N PRO A 249 25.29 2.15 -7.67
CA PRO A 249 26.14 1.75 -8.77
C PRO A 249 25.81 2.58 -10.00
N VAL A 250 26.85 2.98 -10.73
CA VAL A 250 26.69 3.78 -11.95
C VAL A 250 25.97 2.95 -13.01
N ILE A 251 24.81 3.41 -13.48
CA ILE A 251 24.10 2.78 -14.59
C ILE A 251 25.04 2.68 -15.81
N PRO A 252 25.28 1.46 -16.35
CA PRO A 252 26.10 1.30 -17.54
C PRO A 252 25.52 2.07 -18.71
N THR A 253 26.33 2.96 -19.29
CA THR A 253 25.96 3.72 -20.50
C THR A 253 26.38 3.00 -21.78
N ARG A 254 27.29 2.02 -21.69
CA ARG A 254 27.85 1.25 -22.81
C ARG A 254 27.82 -0.25 -22.54
N GLY A 255 27.89 -1.03 -23.62
CA GLY A 255 27.92 -2.48 -23.61
C GLY A 255 26.53 -3.14 -23.57
N PHE A 256 26.53 -4.46 -23.75
CA PHE A 256 25.33 -5.27 -24.01
C PHE A 256 24.23 -5.23 -22.95
N ARG A 257 24.53 -4.72 -21.74
CA ARG A 257 23.56 -4.57 -20.65
C ARG A 257 23.04 -3.15 -20.47
N ALA A 258 23.66 -2.16 -21.13
CA ALA A 258 23.18 -0.78 -21.11
C ALA A 258 21.78 -0.67 -21.75
N VAL A 259 21.45 -1.54 -22.72
CA VAL A 259 20.11 -1.61 -23.34
C VAL A 259 19.00 -1.86 -22.31
N VAL A 260 19.27 -2.57 -21.21
CA VAL A 260 18.29 -2.83 -20.13
C VAL A 260 17.89 -1.52 -19.45
N PHE A 261 18.87 -0.67 -19.13
CA PHE A 261 18.58 0.60 -18.48
C PHE A 261 18.05 1.66 -19.44
N ARG A 262 18.39 1.59 -20.73
CA ARG A 262 17.75 2.41 -21.77
C ARG A 262 16.27 2.04 -21.92
N ALA A 263 15.95 0.74 -21.94
CA ALA A 263 14.58 0.26 -21.90
C ALA A 263 13.83 0.75 -20.64
N ALA A 264 14.44 0.60 -19.45
CA ALA A 264 13.83 1.02 -18.19
C ALA A 264 13.54 2.54 -18.14
N LYS A 265 14.46 3.37 -18.64
CA LYS A 265 14.28 4.83 -18.76
C LYS A 265 13.15 5.17 -19.72
N GLU A 266 13.09 4.50 -20.87
CA GLU A 266 12.07 4.79 -21.87
C GLU A 266 10.68 4.33 -21.45
N VAL A 267 10.56 3.14 -20.82
CA VAL A 267 9.31 2.72 -20.16
C VAL A 267 8.90 3.73 -19.11
N THR A 268 9.86 4.20 -18.30
CA THR A 268 9.57 5.17 -17.23
C THR A 268 9.03 6.48 -17.77
N ARG A 269 9.62 7.00 -18.85
CA ARG A 269 9.15 8.21 -19.53
C ARG A 269 7.72 8.03 -20.03
N ILE A 270 7.46 6.97 -20.80
CA ILE A 270 6.14 6.73 -21.42
C ILE A 270 5.06 6.50 -20.36
N PHE A 271 5.34 5.71 -19.32
CA PHE A 271 4.36 5.44 -18.27
C PHE A 271 4.08 6.66 -17.37
N ARG A 272 5.08 7.52 -17.10
CA ARG A 272 4.85 8.80 -16.42
C ARG A 272 3.97 9.73 -17.26
N GLU A 273 4.21 9.81 -18.57
CA GLU A 273 3.36 10.59 -19.50
C GLU A 273 1.92 10.07 -19.59
N ALA A 274 1.72 8.76 -19.37
CA ALA A 274 0.42 8.11 -19.34
C ALA A 274 -0.18 8.01 -17.92
N GLU A 275 0.41 8.71 -16.93
CA GLU A 275 -0.02 8.72 -15.53
C GLU A 275 -0.17 7.32 -14.90
N CYS A 276 0.60 6.36 -15.40
CA CYS A 276 0.63 5.01 -14.87
C CYS A 276 1.49 4.98 -13.60
N THR A 277 0.97 4.41 -12.51
CA THR A 277 1.77 4.12 -11.31
C THR A 277 2.40 2.74 -11.46
N PHE A 278 3.74 2.67 -11.41
CA PHE A 278 4.50 1.44 -11.60
C PHE A 278 5.86 1.53 -10.91
N ALA A 279 6.53 0.40 -10.74
CA ALA A 279 7.92 0.36 -10.29
C ALA A 279 8.70 -0.79 -10.94
N ILE A 280 10.00 -0.58 -11.12
CA ILE A 280 10.94 -1.59 -11.58
C ILE A 280 11.19 -2.59 -10.45
N MET A 281 11.24 -3.87 -10.79
CA MET A 281 11.54 -4.97 -9.89
C MET A 281 12.60 -5.90 -10.49
N GLY A 282 12.77 -7.08 -9.89
CA GLY A 282 13.66 -8.11 -10.43
C GLY A 282 15.13 -7.72 -10.43
N SER A 283 15.87 -8.23 -11.43
CA SER A 283 17.33 -8.07 -11.46
C SER A 283 17.79 -6.62 -11.68
N ALA A 284 17.03 -5.84 -12.43
CA ALA A 284 17.32 -4.42 -12.65
C ALA A 284 17.19 -3.62 -11.35
N ALA A 285 16.15 -3.89 -10.57
CA ALA A 285 15.99 -3.31 -9.24
C ALA A 285 17.14 -3.71 -8.30
N CYS A 286 17.55 -4.99 -8.30
CA CYS A 286 18.68 -5.44 -7.48
C CYS A 286 19.95 -4.64 -7.79
N TYR A 287 20.24 -4.44 -9.08
CA TYR A 287 21.37 -3.65 -9.52
C TYR A 287 21.25 -2.20 -9.02
N LEU A 288 20.11 -1.54 -9.22
CA LEU A 288 19.89 -0.15 -8.76
C LEU A 288 20.07 0.04 -7.25
N TYR A 289 19.85 -1.01 -6.45
CA TYR A 289 20.11 -1.00 -5.01
C TYR A 289 21.57 -1.23 -4.61
N GLY A 290 22.46 -1.63 -5.52
CA GLY A 290 23.88 -1.88 -5.21
C GLY A 290 24.37 -3.28 -5.52
N ASN A 291 23.53 -4.18 -6.05
CA ASN A 291 24.00 -5.49 -6.47
C ASN A 291 24.92 -5.36 -7.69
N LYS A 292 26.06 -6.06 -7.69
CA LYS A 292 27.04 -5.98 -8.78
C LYS A 292 26.61 -6.72 -10.05
N ARG A 293 25.65 -7.65 -9.95
CA ARG A 293 25.20 -8.47 -11.08
C ARG A 293 24.34 -7.65 -12.04
N LEU A 294 24.74 -7.63 -13.31
CA LEU A 294 23.98 -6.92 -14.34
C LEU A 294 22.67 -7.65 -14.70
N PRO A 295 21.57 -6.90 -14.93
CA PRO A 295 20.29 -7.46 -15.30
C PRO A 295 20.25 -7.95 -16.75
N ASN A 296 19.33 -8.86 -17.05
CA ASN A 296 19.13 -9.38 -18.41
C ASN A 296 17.94 -8.75 -19.14
N ASP A 297 16.95 -8.38 -18.34
CA ASP A 297 15.60 -7.97 -18.67
C ASP A 297 15.17 -6.85 -17.71
N VAL A 298 14.09 -6.17 -18.08
CA VAL A 298 13.42 -5.19 -17.23
C VAL A 298 12.10 -5.80 -16.77
N ASP A 299 11.94 -6.00 -15.46
CA ASP A 299 10.68 -6.39 -14.85
C ASP A 299 9.98 -5.12 -14.30
N ILE A 300 8.74 -4.90 -14.70
CA ILE A 300 7.92 -3.75 -14.29
C ILE A 300 6.68 -4.26 -13.57
N LEU A 301 6.45 -3.79 -12.35
CA LEU A 301 5.21 -4.04 -11.60
C LEU A 301 4.29 -2.83 -11.73
N ILE A 302 3.07 -3.04 -12.23
CA ILE A 302 2.03 -2.02 -12.32
C ILE A 302 1.25 -1.94 -11.01
N SER A 303 0.92 -0.74 -10.54
CA SER A 303 0.06 -0.54 -9.37
C SER A 303 -1.42 -0.53 -9.75
N SER A 304 -1.92 -1.61 -10.37
CA SER A 304 -3.34 -1.77 -10.66
C SER A 304 -3.70 -3.24 -10.93
N HIS A 305 -4.82 -3.69 -10.36
CA HIS A 305 -5.39 -5.02 -10.63
C HIS A 305 -6.22 -5.06 -11.92
N THR A 306 -6.75 -3.93 -12.33
CA THR A 306 -7.70 -3.81 -13.46
C THR A 306 -7.01 -3.45 -14.77
N CYS A 307 -5.72 -3.12 -14.73
CA CYS A 307 -4.98 -2.78 -15.92
C CYS A 307 -4.80 -4.00 -16.82
N ASP A 308 -5.11 -3.84 -18.11
CA ASP A 308 -4.80 -4.83 -19.12
C ASP A 308 -3.32 -4.72 -19.53
N VAL A 309 -2.58 -5.79 -19.26
CA VAL A 309 -1.14 -5.86 -19.50
C VAL A 309 -0.83 -5.80 -21.00
N GLU A 310 -1.67 -6.39 -21.86
CA GLU A 310 -1.44 -6.33 -23.31
C GLU A 310 -1.66 -4.92 -23.85
N SER A 311 -2.68 -4.20 -23.38
CA SER A 311 -2.89 -2.77 -23.68
C SER A 311 -1.69 -1.90 -23.28
N LEU A 312 -1.04 -2.17 -22.13
CA LEU A 312 0.17 -1.44 -21.74
C LEU A 312 1.37 -1.73 -22.64
N LYS A 313 1.51 -2.97 -23.12
CA LYS A 313 2.54 -3.34 -24.10
C LYS A 313 2.30 -2.60 -25.42
N GLU A 314 1.06 -2.57 -25.88
CA GLU A 314 0.65 -1.85 -27.08
C GLU A 314 0.86 -0.33 -26.95
N LEU A 315 0.64 0.24 -25.77
CA LEU A 315 0.96 1.64 -25.47
C LEU A 315 2.45 1.92 -25.69
N LEU A 316 3.35 1.08 -25.18
CA LEU A 316 4.80 1.25 -25.34
C LEU A 316 5.22 1.17 -26.82
N VAL A 317 4.68 0.21 -27.56
CA VAL A 317 4.92 0.09 -29.01
C VAL A 317 4.38 1.29 -29.77
N THR A 318 3.18 1.76 -29.43
CA THR A 318 2.55 2.90 -30.10
C THR A 318 3.32 4.20 -29.84
N LYS A 319 3.81 4.41 -28.61
CA LYS A 319 4.54 5.61 -28.21
C LYS A 319 5.98 5.64 -28.72
N ASN A 320 6.61 4.48 -28.88
CA ASN A 320 7.94 4.39 -29.48
C ASN A 320 8.12 3.10 -30.32
N PRO A 321 7.56 3.06 -31.54
CA PRO A 321 7.59 1.88 -32.40
C PRO A 321 8.96 1.61 -33.01
N ARG A 322 9.89 2.57 -32.90
CA ARG A 322 11.29 2.40 -33.35
C ARG A 322 12.12 1.57 -32.40
N CYS A 323 11.71 1.46 -31.14
CA CYS A 323 12.45 0.75 -30.10
C CYS A 323 11.67 -0.41 -29.49
N PHE A 324 10.34 -0.31 -29.38
CA PHE A 324 9.51 -1.38 -28.83
C PHE A 324 8.80 -2.17 -29.93
N TYR A 325 8.74 -3.48 -29.75
CA TYR A 325 8.02 -4.39 -30.63
C TYR A 325 7.52 -5.62 -29.88
N LEU A 326 6.49 -6.26 -30.43
CA LEU A 326 5.86 -7.45 -29.87
C LEU A 326 6.21 -8.69 -30.67
N VAL A 327 6.46 -9.79 -29.98
CA VAL A 327 6.74 -11.11 -30.55
C VAL A 327 5.78 -12.11 -29.95
N ASN A 328 5.20 -13.00 -30.75
CA ASN A 328 4.33 -14.05 -30.23
C ASN A 328 5.08 -14.95 -29.23
N ALA A 329 4.40 -15.37 -28.16
CA ALA A 329 4.94 -16.32 -27.22
C ALA A 329 5.32 -17.64 -27.91
N LYS A 330 6.41 -18.27 -27.46
CA LYS A 330 6.85 -19.58 -27.98
C LYS A 330 6.01 -20.74 -27.44
N THR A 331 5.28 -20.51 -26.34
CA THR A 331 4.44 -21.52 -25.71
C THR A 331 3.26 -21.86 -26.64
N PRO A 332 3.06 -23.14 -27.02
CA PRO A 332 1.94 -23.53 -27.84
C PRO A 332 0.60 -23.10 -27.22
N GLY A 333 -0.26 -22.45 -28.01
CA GLY A 333 -1.58 -21.97 -27.57
C GLY A 333 -1.57 -20.70 -26.71
N ALA A 334 -0.41 -20.13 -26.39
CA ALA A 334 -0.36 -18.87 -25.66
C ALA A 334 -0.88 -17.70 -26.51
N THR A 335 -1.81 -16.92 -25.95
CA THR A 335 -2.41 -15.74 -26.59
C THR A 335 -1.66 -14.45 -26.28
N TRP A 336 -0.74 -14.47 -25.33
CA TRP A 336 0.02 -13.30 -24.89
C TRP A 336 1.23 -13.03 -25.79
N LYS A 337 1.64 -11.76 -25.87
CA LYS A 337 2.83 -11.33 -26.63
C LYS A 337 4.00 -10.98 -25.71
N VAL A 338 5.21 -11.29 -26.15
CA VAL A 338 6.46 -10.89 -25.50
C VAL A 338 6.83 -9.48 -25.98
N LEU A 339 6.95 -8.53 -25.05
CA LEU A 339 7.45 -7.20 -25.36
C LEU A 339 8.98 -7.19 -25.36
N TRP A 340 9.55 -6.66 -26.43
CA TRP A 340 10.98 -6.46 -26.59
C TRP A 340 11.30 -4.98 -26.79
N TYR A 341 12.43 -4.55 -26.25
CA TYR A 341 13.06 -3.28 -26.54
C TYR A 341 14.37 -3.52 -27.27
N HIS A 342 14.67 -2.69 -28.28
CA HIS A 342 15.96 -2.66 -28.93
C HIS A 342 16.46 -1.24 -29.12
N ASP A 343 17.79 -1.13 -29.17
CA ASP A 343 18.47 0.12 -29.44
C ASP A 343 19.84 -0.15 -30.07
N ARG A 344 20.33 0.78 -30.88
CA ARG A 344 21.69 0.70 -31.44
C ARG A 344 22.67 1.22 -30.39
N SER A 345 23.58 0.35 -29.98
CA SER A 345 24.70 0.75 -29.12
C SER A 345 25.65 1.69 -29.86
N SER A 346 26.58 2.32 -29.13
CA SER A 346 27.54 3.27 -29.69
C SER A 346 28.46 2.69 -30.77
N ASN A 347 28.56 1.36 -30.89
CA ASN A 347 29.32 0.69 -31.95
C ASN A 347 28.44 0.29 -33.15
N GLY A 348 27.18 0.74 -33.19
CA GLY A 348 26.21 0.43 -34.25
C GLY A 348 25.52 -0.94 -34.12
N LYS A 349 25.95 -1.80 -33.19
CA LYS A 349 25.34 -3.12 -32.96
C LYS A 349 23.96 -2.95 -32.33
N LEU A 350 22.97 -3.63 -32.90
CA LEU A 350 21.62 -3.72 -32.38
C LEU A 350 21.61 -4.59 -31.11
N GLU A 351 21.32 -3.98 -29.98
CA GLU A 351 21.12 -4.66 -28.70
C GLU A 351 19.62 -4.77 -28.44
N LYS A 352 19.20 -5.85 -27.77
CA LYS A 352 17.80 -6.04 -27.41
C LYS A 352 17.67 -6.62 -26.01
N THR A 353 16.57 -6.30 -25.34
CA THR A 353 16.21 -6.82 -24.03
C THR A 353 14.71 -7.07 -23.96
N LYS A 354 14.32 -8.02 -23.12
CA LYS A 354 12.93 -8.30 -22.84
C LYS A 354 12.42 -7.32 -21.78
N VAL A 355 11.18 -6.87 -21.94
CA VAL A 355 10.49 -6.05 -20.94
C VAL A 355 9.26 -6.83 -20.48
N ASP A 356 9.29 -7.25 -19.23
CA ASP A 356 8.20 -7.98 -18.59
C ASP A 356 7.33 -7.02 -17.78
N ILE A 357 6.05 -6.95 -18.10
CA ILE A 357 5.07 -6.15 -17.37
C ILE A 357 4.22 -7.12 -16.54
N LEU A 358 4.22 -6.89 -15.23
CA LEU A 358 3.61 -7.72 -14.21
C LEU A 358 2.52 -6.92 -13.49
N LYS A 359 1.48 -7.61 -13.05
CA LYS A 359 0.40 -7.03 -12.26
C LYS A 359 0.29 -7.72 -10.89
N PRO A 360 -0.27 -7.04 -9.88
CA PRO A 360 -0.47 -7.64 -8.57
C PRO A 360 -1.39 -8.88 -8.65
N GLY A 361 -1.16 -9.84 -7.74
CA GLY A 361 -1.83 -11.14 -7.71
C GLY A 361 -1.24 -12.19 -8.64
N ILE A 362 -0.58 -11.80 -9.73
CA ILE A 362 0.23 -12.73 -10.53
C ILE A 362 1.52 -13.02 -9.76
N LEU A 363 1.93 -14.29 -9.67
CA LEU A 363 3.13 -14.71 -8.93
C LEU A 363 3.12 -14.23 -7.45
N GLN A 364 1.94 -14.07 -6.86
CA GLN A 364 1.74 -13.50 -5.51
C GLN A 364 2.37 -12.10 -5.35
N LEU A 365 2.43 -11.31 -6.43
CA LEU A 365 2.95 -9.95 -6.39
C LEU A 365 2.00 -9.03 -5.61
N PRO A 366 2.52 -8.19 -4.70
CA PRO A 366 1.70 -7.26 -3.93
C PRO A 366 1.30 -6.06 -4.80
N MET A 367 0.23 -5.37 -4.41
CA MET A 367 -0.05 -4.04 -4.94
C MET A 367 0.92 -3.03 -4.33
N ILE A 368 1.53 -2.18 -5.15
CA ILE A 368 2.55 -1.21 -4.75
C ILE A 368 2.04 0.23 -4.84
N PHE A 369 1.76 0.85 -3.71
CA PHE A 369 1.32 2.24 -3.68
C PHE A 369 2.46 3.22 -3.94
N SER A 370 2.14 4.39 -4.48
CA SER A 370 3.09 5.44 -4.86
C SER A 370 4.03 5.85 -3.73
N GLU A 371 3.54 5.86 -2.49
CA GLU A 371 4.29 6.25 -1.29
C GLU A 371 5.37 5.23 -0.92
N ALA A 372 5.23 3.99 -1.40
CA ALA A 372 6.21 2.94 -1.18
C ALA A 372 7.26 2.89 -2.31
N ILE A 373 7.02 3.52 -3.45
CA ILE A 373 7.94 3.49 -4.58
C ILE A 373 9.19 4.30 -4.24
N VAL A 374 10.35 3.69 -4.43
CA VAL A 374 11.65 4.31 -4.15
C VAL A 374 12.25 4.81 -5.45
N ASP A 375 12.56 6.09 -5.56
CA ASP A 375 13.32 6.59 -6.71
C ASP A 375 14.81 6.26 -6.54
N LYS A 376 15.38 5.58 -7.54
CA LYS A 376 16.81 5.31 -7.65
C LYS A 376 17.31 5.81 -9.00
N GLN A 377 18.11 6.87 -8.98
CA GLN A 377 18.70 7.46 -10.19
C GLN A 377 17.64 7.86 -11.24
N GLY A 378 16.49 8.38 -10.79
CA GLY A 378 15.38 8.82 -11.63
C GLY A 378 14.44 7.70 -12.09
N LEU A 379 14.67 6.47 -11.63
CA LEU A 379 13.88 5.28 -11.94
C LEU A 379 13.04 4.87 -10.72
N PRO A 380 11.73 4.64 -10.87
CA PRO A 380 10.90 4.13 -9.78
C PRO A 380 11.20 2.65 -9.54
N VAL A 381 11.51 2.26 -8.31
CA VAL A 381 11.90 0.90 -7.93
C VAL A 381 11.01 0.42 -6.78
N VAL A 382 10.66 -0.87 -6.78
CA VAL A 382 9.93 -1.46 -5.65
C VAL A 382 10.74 -1.34 -4.35
N PRO A 383 10.09 -1.24 -3.17
CA PRO A 383 10.79 -1.33 -1.90
C PRO A 383 11.74 -2.51 -1.82
N LEU A 384 12.90 -2.29 -1.20
CA LEU A 384 13.91 -3.32 -0.98
C LEU A 384 13.37 -4.55 -0.23
N SER A 385 12.41 -4.34 0.68
CA SER A 385 11.69 -5.39 1.41
C SER A 385 10.90 -6.30 0.47
N ILE A 386 10.11 -5.73 -0.45
CA ILE A 386 9.35 -6.49 -1.46
C ILE A 386 10.32 -7.25 -2.37
N LEU A 387 11.38 -6.59 -2.82
CA LEU A 387 12.38 -7.17 -3.72
C LEU A 387 13.07 -8.38 -3.09
N LEU A 388 13.50 -8.28 -1.82
CA LEU A 388 14.17 -9.35 -1.09
C LEU A 388 13.25 -10.58 -0.94
N LEU A 389 12.00 -10.38 -0.53
CA LEU A 389 11.07 -11.50 -0.35
C LEU A 389 10.69 -12.16 -1.68
N HIS A 390 10.55 -11.38 -2.76
CA HIS A 390 10.32 -11.96 -4.09
C HIS A 390 11.53 -12.75 -4.61
N LYS A 391 12.75 -12.30 -4.32
CA LYS A 391 13.96 -13.07 -4.64
C LYS A 391 14.02 -14.38 -3.87
N LEU A 392 13.65 -14.35 -2.60
CA LEU A 392 13.55 -15.56 -1.78
C LEU A 392 12.51 -16.55 -2.31
N LYS A 393 11.33 -16.06 -2.75
CA LYS A 393 10.34 -16.91 -3.43
C LYS A 393 10.91 -17.49 -4.74
N GLY A 394 11.48 -16.66 -5.59
CA GLY A 394 12.08 -17.08 -6.86
C GLY A 394 13.16 -18.14 -6.68
N TRP A 395 14.00 -18.01 -5.65
CA TRP A 395 14.99 -19.01 -5.28
C TRP A 395 14.37 -20.37 -4.97
N LYS A 396 13.34 -20.42 -4.08
CA LYS A 396 12.64 -21.67 -3.73
C LYS A 396 12.00 -22.28 -4.99
N ASP A 397 11.26 -21.49 -5.75
CA ASP A 397 10.57 -21.96 -6.96
C ASP A 397 11.56 -22.52 -8.01
N ASN A 398 12.69 -21.84 -8.21
CA ASN A 398 13.73 -22.27 -9.12
C ASN A 398 14.43 -23.55 -8.63
N MET A 399 14.68 -23.66 -7.32
CA MET A 399 15.26 -24.85 -6.70
C MET A 399 14.35 -26.08 -6.87
N GLU A 400 13.04 -25.91 -6.71
CA GLU A 400 12.03 -26.98 -6.80
C GLU A 400 11.59 -27.28 -8.26
N SER A 401 12.03 -26.47 -9.23
CA SER A 401 11.61 -26.62 -10.62
C SER A 401 12.10 -27.92 -11.27
N THR A 402 11.24 -28.55 -12.05
CA THR A 402 11.60 -29.69 -12.91
C THR A 402 12.36 -29.24 -14.16
N GLU A 403 12.27 -27.96 -14.56
CA GLU A 403 12.95 -27.41 -15.71
C GLU A 403 14.41 -27.04 -15.40
N GLN A 404 15.36 -27.66 -16.10
CA GLN A 404 16.79 -27.39 -15.89
C GLN A 404 17.14 -25.90 -16.04
N ARG A 405 16.52 -25.21 -17.00
CA ARG A 405 16.74 -23.77 -17.24
C ARG A 405 16.37 -22.91 -16.02
N LEU A 406 15.32 -23.28 -15.29
CA LEU A 406 14.88 -22.57 -14.09
C LEU A 406 15.77 -22.97 -12.89
N ARG A 407 16.09 -24.26 -12.75
CA ARG A 407 17.05 -24.71 -11.74
C ARG A 407 18.38 -24.00 -11.83
N SER A 408 18.94 -23.79 -13.03
CA SER A 408 20.21 -23.07 -13.20
C SER A 408 20.17 -21.61 -12.73
N LYS A 409 19.01 -21.04 -12.39
CA LYS A 409 18.89 -19.67 -11.87
C LYS A 409 19.01 -19.58 -10.35
N HIS A 410 18.82 -20.67 -9.60
CA HIS A 410 18.76 -20.60 -8.13
C HIS A 410 20.07 -20.06 -7.52
N ASP A 411 21.24 -20.41 -8.07
CA ASP A 411 22.54 -19.87 -7.62
C ASP A 411 22.62 -18.34 -7.77
N ALA A 412 22.09 -17.82 -8.88
CA ALA A 412 22.02 -16.38 -9.10
C ALA A 412 21.08 -15.70 -8.10
N ASP A 413 19.97 -16.36 -7.73
CA ASP A 413 19.06 -15.85 -6.71
C ASP A 413 19.71 -15.87 -5.31
N VAL A 414 20.51 -16.88 -4.96
CA VAL A 414 21.30 -16.91 -3.71
C VAL A 414 22.23 -15.70 -3.64
N GLY A 415 22.99 -15.45 -4.71
CA GLY A 415 23.88 -14.30 -4.80
C GLY A 415 23.13 -12.97 -4.69
N ASP A 416 21.95 -12.86 -5.32
CA ASP A 416 21.10 -11.68 -5.21
C ASP A 416 20.59 -11.49 -3.78
N ILE A 417 20.04 -12.52 -3.13
CA ILE A 417 19.55 -12.47 -1.74
C ILE A 417 20.68 -12.05 -0.80
N GLY A 418 21.85 -12.68 -0.90
CA GLY A 418 23.01 -12.35 -0.06
C GLY A 418 23.53 -10.92 -0.29
N SER A 419 23.44 -10.40 -1.52
CA SER A 419 23.78 -9.00 -1.81
C SER A 419 22.74 -8.05 -1.22
N LEU A 420 21.45 -8.34 -1.39
CA LEU A 420 20.37 -7.49 -0.87
C LEU A 420 20.39 -7.45 0.66
N LEU A 421 20.62 -8.58 1.34
CA LEU A 421 20.76 -8.61 2.81
C LEU A 421 21.88 -7.69 3.30
N ARG A 422 23.04 -7.71 2.63
CA ARG A 422 24.15 -6.79 2.94
C ARG A 422 23.78 -5.34 2.68
N ILE A 423 23.19 -5.03 1.53
CA ILE A 423 22.74 -3.67 1.19
C ILE A 423 21.74 -3.15 2.24
N VAL A 424 20.79 -3.99 2.65
CA VAL A 424 19.83 -3.67 3.71
C VAL A 424 20.58 -3.32 5.00
N LEU A 425 21.47 -4.19 5.47
CA LEU A 425 22.10 -4.01 6.79
C LEU A 425 23.19 -2.92 6.82
N GLU A 426 23.95 -2.77 5.74
CA GLU A 426 25.05 -1.80 5.63
C GLU A 426 24.54 -0.43 5.16
N GLY A 427 23.58 -0.42 4.23
CA GLY A 427 23.10 0.78 3.55
C GLY A 427 21.91 1.48 4.22
N MET A 428 21.21 0.85 5.17
CA MET A 428 20.13 1.52 5.90
C MET A 428 20.68 2.68 6.74
N THR A 429 20.08 3.85 6.54
CA THR A 429 20.21 4.98 7.45
C THR A 429 19.74 4.59 8.86
N MET A 430 20.18 5.30 9.90
CA MET A 430 19.72 5.05 11.28
C MET A 430 18.18 5.10 11.40
N GLN A 431 17.52 5.93 10.59
CA GLN A 431 16.07 6.01 10.56
C GLN A 431 15.43 4.77 9.92
N GLU A 432 15.97 4.29 8.79
CA GLU A 432 15.51 3.04 8.17
C GLU A 432 15.81 1.83 9.07
N ARG A 433 16.90 1.85 9.86
CA ARG A 433 17.20 0.84 10.90
C ARG A 433 16.16 0.82 12.02
N LYS A 434 15.78 2.01 12.53
CA LYS A 434 14.70 2.12 13.54
C LYS A 434 13.34 1.71 12.96
N ASN A 435 13.07 2.03 11.70
CA ASN A 435 11.84 1.60 11.04
C ASN A 435 11.87 0.10 10.67
N SER A 436 13.05 -0.51 10.53
CA SER A 436 13.21 -1.94 10.22
C SER A 436 13.07 -2.86 11.42
N THR A 437 12.90 -2.36 12.64
CA THR A 437 12.30 -3.16 13.72
C THR A 437 10.90 -3.66 13.32
N TYR A 438 10.24 -2.97 12.37
CA TYR A 438 8.99 -3.39 11.74
C TYR A 438 9.20 -3.91 10.31
N TRP A 439 10.42 -4.26 9.88
CA TRP A 439 10.68 -4.66 8.48
C TRP A 439 9.87 -5.87 8.07
N LYS A 440 9.90 -6.93 8.89
CA LYS A 440 9.07 -8.13 8.68
C LYS A 440 7.59 -7.76 8.57
N ARG A 441 7.06 -6.96 9.50
CA ARG A 441 5.67 -6.51 9.49
C ARG A 441 5.33 -5.68 8.25
N PHE A 442 6.10 -4.64 7.95
CA PHE A 442 5.94 -3.77 6.80
C PHE A 442 6.03 -4.53 5.47
N ALA A 443 6.97 -5.47 5.36
CA ALA A 443 7.13 -6.30 4.18
C ALA A 443 5.90 -7.18 4.00
N LEU A 444 5.54 -7.95 5.03
CA LEU A 444 4.46 -8.91 4.99
C LEU A 444 3.08 -8.26 4.79
N GLU A 445 2.82 -7.10 5.39
CA GLU A 445 1.54 -6.37 5.27
C GLU A 445 1.12 -6.06 3.83
N ARG A 446 2.07 -6.09 2.87
CA ARG A 446 1.81 -5.84 1.45
C ARG A 446 1.42 -7.10 0.67
N PHE A 447 1.78 -8.27 1.16
CA PHE A 447 1.47 -9.56 0.55
C PHE A 447 0.17 -10.16 1.10
N ASP A 448 -0.39 -11.12 0.37
CA ASP A 448 -1.50 -11.95 0.83
C ASP A 448 -1.06 -12.92 1.96
N GLU A 449 -2.03 -13.55 2.60
CA GLU A 449 -1.81 -14.45 3.74
C GLU A 449 -0.94 -15.67 3.37
N GLU A 450 -1.23 -16.30 2.23
CA GLU A 450 -0.48 -17.46 1.73
C GLU A 450 1.02 -17.14 1.57
N PHE A 451 1.34 -16.01 0.91
CA PHE A 451 2.72 -15.61 0.74
C PHE A 451 3.41 -15.34 2.09
N ARG A 452 2.70 -14.75 3.07
CA ARG A 452 3.27 -14.48 4.40
C ARG A 452 3.66 -15.76 5.11
N ASP A 453 2.76 -16.72 5.17
CA ASP A 453 2.97 -18.01 5.85
C ASP A 453 4.12 -18.78 5.19
N GLU A 454 4.14 -18.81 3.87
CA GLU A 454 5.22 -19.45 3.13
C GLU A 454 6.57 -18.73 3.27
N THR A 455 6.59 -17.42 3.54
CA THR A 455 7.83 -16.66 3.68
C THR A 455 8.63 -17.13 4.89
N GLU A 456 7.99 -17.42 6.03
CA GLU A 456 8.70 -17.95 7.21
C GLU A 456 9.34 -19.30 6.92
N TYR A 457 8.62 -20.18 6.21
CA TYR A 457 9.17 -21.44 5.75
C TYR A 457 10.37 -21.22 4.80
N ARG A 458 10.23 -20.34 3.81
CA ARG A 458 11.31 -20.02 2.86
C ARG A 458 12.56 -19.47 3.56
N VAL A 459 12.42 -18.58 4.55
CA VAL A 459 13.55 -18.04 5.30
C VAL A 459 14.25 -19.14 6.09
N ARG A 460 13.50 -20.00 6.79
CA ARG A 460 14.07 -21.14 7.53
C ARG A 460 14.82 -22.10 6.60
N LEU A 461 14.21 -22.44 5.46
CA LEU A 461 14.80 -23.31 4.45
C LEU A 461 16.09 -22.69 3.86
N PHE A 462 16.06 -21.39 3.56
CA PHE A 462 17.23 -20.66 3.07
C PHE A 462 18.36 -20.63 4.10
N CYS A 463 18.06 -20.33 5.37
CA CYS A 463 19.05 -20.31 6.45
C CYS A 463 19.57 -21.70 6.85
N TRP A 464 18.82 -22.75 6.56
CA TRP A 464 19.30 -24.13 6.70
C TRP A 464 20.30 -24.48 5.60
N ARG A 465 20.00 -24.08 4.35
CA ARG A 465 20.86 -24.31 3.18
C ARG A 465 22.12 -23.44 3.17
N PHE A 466 22.02 -22.20 3.65
CA PHE A 466 23.08 -21.19 3.67
C PHE A 466 23.21 -20.55 5.07
N PRO A 467 23.83 -21.27 6.04
CA PRO A 467 23.92 -20.84 7.43
C PRO A 467 24.59 -19.47 7.64
N GLU A 468 25.48 -19.07 6.73
CA GLU A 468 26.20 -17.80 6.76
C GLU A 468 25.29 -16.56 6.69
N TYR A 469 24.05 -16.69 6.16
CA TYR A 469 23.08 -15.59 6.11
C TYR A 469 22.13 -15.55 7.31
N ARG A 470 22.21 -16.52 8.24
CA ARG A 470 21.26 -16.64 9.36
C ARG A 470 21.21 -15.39 10.25
N ASP A 471 22.37 -14.86 10.61
CA ASP A 471 22.44 -13.67 11.47
C ASP A 471 21.91 -12.42 10.78
N MET A 472 22.02 -12.36 9.44
CA MET A 472 21.46 -11.25 8.67
C MET A 472 19.93 -11.28 8.67
N TRP A 473 19.32 -12.44 8.43
CA TRP A 473 17.87 -12.62 8.51
C TRP A 473 17.33 -12.36 9.92
N ARG A 474 18.04 -12.83 10.96
CA ARG A 474 17.68 -12.57 12.36
C ARG A 474 17.62 -11.06 12.67
N LYS A 475 18.58 -10.29 12.16
CA LYS A 475 18.60 -8.81 12.31
C LYS A 475 17.41 -8.12 11.64
N LEU A 476 16.78 -8.76 10.65
CA LEU A 476 15.55 -8.29 9.99
C LEU A 476 14.26 -8.78 10.68
N GLY A 477 14.39 -9.51 11.79
CA GLY A 477 13.27 -9.99 12.60
C GLY A 477 12.69 -11.35 12.17
N TRP A 478 13.47 -12.18 11.48
CA TRP A 478 13.05 -13.53 11.03
C TRP A 478 13.60 -14.66 11.88
#